data_AF-Q9GRW8-F1
#
_entry.id   AF-Q9GRW8-F1
#
_cell.length_a   1.000
_cell.length_b   1.000
_cell.length_c   1.000
_cell.angle_alpha   90.00
_cell.angle_beta   90.00
_cell.angle_gamma   90.00
#
_symmetry.space_group_name_H-M   'P 1'
#
loop_
_entity.id
_entity.type
_entity.pdbx_description
1 polymer ?
#
loop_
_entity_poly.entity_id
_entity_poly.type
_entity_poly.pdbx_seq_one_letter_code
_entity_poly.pdbx_strand_id
1 'polypeptide(L)'
;MSIKIFLPTEYFYLKRACNLYGQLHISEDNVVVYYVVDADNNKLDSDTNKMRFLGSILCSDSYADSNYCRSHDVVLCFTYSNDAPNVSLMFTGITPENLNQVKLILYDKQTVRSLVIKDNNTLAHWTRENQINDECDFYMLAQLVQPNPDTCRKSNDLWFYGSQSLCLLANIPMQMFQYIVGNKFINSIITHTVIYRHYKEWQSIYTKGSRLSNIMIDRALGIILMLVLFTLVSHPGDFLIQISHIIIHQLYSLLKVLEGSPIGLKLNIHLNNFFLDCFKYHIELWSTFLDLIEPIVRQVFLAIGAFGCLGFTYQIALLADLISIVGLHAHCFYVYTKVLNNVEVKGLTVLWQVVRGNRYNILRNRIEAHNYMNRQLYLATIFFSAILFLFPTTLVYYVVFATLKALTCATLATLECFRRKLLNFPIEMFLKYIKKGFYEIDCLRVLDIPLQKPLFFIHRNSKLIIFVYKLRV
;
A
#
# COMPACT_ATOMS: atom_id res chain seq x y z
N MET A 1 3.00 18.01 41.34
CA MET A 1 1.76 17.50 40.71
C MET A 1 1.31 18.43 39.59
N SER A 2 0.68 17.90 38.53
CA SER A 2 0.07 18.72 37.46
C SER A 2 -1.42 18.43 37.33
N ILE A 3 -2.22 19.46 37.03
CA ILE A 3 -3.67 19.34 36.93
C ILE A 3 -4.09 19.59 35.48
N LYS A 4 -4.88 18.68 34.91
CA LYS A 4 -5.53 18.86 33.60
C LYS A 4 -7.04 18.96 33.81
N ILE A 5 -7.68 19.96 33.22
CA ILE A 5 -9.13 20.16 33.30
C ILE A 5 -9.66 20.19 31.87
N PHE A 6 -10.48 19.21 31.51
CA PHE A 6 -11.23 19.19 30.26
C PHE A 6 -12.59 19.84 30.50
N LEU A 7 -12.84 20.97 29.85
CA LEU A 7 -14.09 21.72 29.97
C LEU A 7 -14.72 21.93 28.58
N PRO A 8 -16.03 21.68 28.41
CA PRO A 8 -16.75 22.05 27.20
C PRO A 8 -16.64 23.56 26.96
N THR A 9 -16.41 23.94 25.70
CA THR A 9 -16.26 25.34 25.29
C THR A 9 -17.49 26.18 25.64
N GLU A 10 -18.67 25.57 25.63
CA GLU A 10 -19.95 26.21 25.99
C GLU A 10 -19.95 26.74 27.43
N TYR A 11 -19.32 26.03 28.36
CA TYR A 11 -19.31 26.40 29.78
C TYR A 11 -18.25 27.43 30.14
N PHE A 12 -17.23 27.62 29.30
CA PHE A 12 -16.19 28.63 29.53
C PHE A 12 -16.70 30.07 29.35
N TYR A 13 -17.72 30.27 28.51
CA TYR A 13 -18.33 31.57 28.25
C TYR A 13 -19.68 31.77 28.99
N LEU A 14 -20.10 30.79 29.79
CA LEU A 14 -21.40 30.78 30.44
C LEU A 14 -21.38 31.67 31.71
N LYS A 15 -22.05 32.82 31.66
CA LYS A 15 -22.22 33.75 32.80
C LYS A 15 -23.47 33.42 33.64
N ARG A 16 -23.59 32.19 34.12
CA ARG A 16 -24.71 31.74 34.96
C ARG A 16 -24.22 30.78 36.03
N ALA A 17 -24.91 30.75 37.17
CA ALA A 17 -24.60 29.79 38.22
C ALA A 17 -25.07 28.39 37.77
N CYS A 18 -24.16 27.41 37.73
CA CYS A 18 -24.43 26.05 37.29
C CYS A 18 -23.54 25.04 38.03
N ASN A 19 -24.07 23.84 38.26
CA ASN A 19 -23.32 22.72 38.85
C ASN A 19 -22.67 21.88 37.75
N LEU A 20 -21.39 21.56 37.91
CA LEU A 20 -20.56 20.79 36.98
C LEU A 20 -20.49 19.32 37.39
N TYR A 21 -20.77 18.43 36.43
CA TYR A 21 -20.74 16.98 36.60
C TYR A 21 -19.72 16.33 35.68
N GLY A 22 -19.10 15.25 36.16
CA GLY A 22 -18.06 14.57 35.41
C GLY A 22 -17.32 13.48 36.18
N GLN A 23 -16.08 13.18 35.77
CA GLN A 23 -15.25 12.16 36.40
C GLN A 23 -13.86 12.70 36.76
N LEU A 24 -13.34 12.27 37.91
CA LEU A 24 -11.98 12.53 38.39
C LEU A 24 -11.12 11.29 38.13
N HIS A 25 -9.96 11.47 37.52
CA HIS A 25 -8.94 10.43 37.39
C HIS A 25 -7.61 10.92 37.96
N ILE A 26 -6.95 10.09 38.76
CA ILE A 26 -5.62 10.37 39.30
C ILE A 26 -4.69 9.33 38.68
N SER A 27 -3.81 9.77 37.79
CA SER A 27 -2.83 8.88 37.14
C SER A 27 -1.62 8.62 38.05
N GLU A 28 -0.93 7.51 37.83
CA GLU A 28 0.24 7.07 38.62
C GLU A 28 1.37 8.13 38.65
N ASP A 29 1.48 8.94 37.60
CA ASP A 29 2.42 10.05 37.43
C ASP A 29 2.11 11.32 38.24
N ASN A 30 1.28 11.25 39.29
CA ASN A 30 0.91 12.42 40.09
C ASN A 30 0.24 13.54 39.24
N VAL A 31 -0.54 13.12 38.23
CA VAL A 31 -1.36 14.00 37.39
C VAL A 31 -2.83 13.80 37.73
N VAL A 32 -3.52 14.89 38.09
CA VAL A 32 -4.96 14.88 38.35
C VAL A 32 -5.69 15.39 37.12
N VAL A 33 -6.59 14.58 36.59
CA VAL A 33 -7.37 14.90 35.39
C VAL A 33 -8.85 15.00 35.74
N TYR A 34 -9.44 16.16 35.45
CA TYR A 34 -10.85 16.45 35.62
C TYR A 34 -11.55 16.46 34.27
N TYR A 35 -12.55 15.60 34.09
CA TYR A 35 -13.38 15.52 32.89
C TYR A 35 -14.75 16.11 33.19
N VAL A 36 -15.02 17.35 32.79
CA VAL A 36 -16.35 17.96 32.93
C VAL A 36 -17.16 17.64 31.68
N VAL A 37 -18.34 17.02 31.83
CA VAL A 37 -19.15 16.53 30.70
C VAL A 37 -20.48 17.25 30.59
N ASP A 38 -21.09 17.57 31.74
CA ASP A 38 -22.37 18.26 31.78
C ASP A 38 -22.47 19.31 32.89
N ALA A 39 -23.38 20.27 32.68
CA ALA A 39 -23.70 21.30 33.66
C ALA A 39 -25.22 21.43 33.77
N ASP A 40 -25.76 21.19 34.97
CA ASP A 40 -27.20 21.15 35.17
C ASP A 40 -27.65 22.04 36.33
N ASN A 41 -28.88 22.56 36.24
CA ASN A 41 -29.42 23.54 37.18
C ASN A 41 -30.55 23.02 38.08
N ASN A 42 -31.16 21.87 37.78
CA ASN A 42 -32.29 21.35 38.57
C ASN A 42 -32.26 19.82 38.69
N LYS A 43 -32.26 19.37 39.96
CA LYS A 43 -32.59 18.05 40.51
C LYS A 43 -32.14 16.77 39.77
N LEU A 44 -31.35 16.02 40.53
CA LEU A 44 -31.22 14.56 40.59
C LEU A 44 -32.47 13.81 40.07
N ASP A 45 -32.36 13.21 38.88
CA ASP A 45 -33.09 11.99 38.56
C ASP A 45 -32.11 10.82 38.57
N SER A 46 -32.45 9.85 39.41
CA SER A 46 -31.78 8.59 39.60
C SER A 46 -31.72 7.79 38.31
N ASP A 47 -30.67 6.97 38.22
CA ASP A 47 -30.51 5.86 37.28
C ASP A 47 -30.10 6.22 35.85
N THR A 48 -28.85 6.67 35.71
CA THR A 48 -27.95 6.19 34.63
C THR A 48 -26.49 6.53 34.96
N ASN A 49 -25.86 5.63 35.71
CA ASN A 49 -24.43 5.37 35.91
C ASN A 49 -23.35 6.41 35.48
N LYS A 50 -22.52 6.77 36.47
CA LYS A 50 -21.10 7.21 36.44
C LYS A 50 -20.72 8.71 36.46
N MET A 51 -21.62 9.67 36.64
CA MET A 51 -21.21 11.07 36.78
C MET A 51 -21.15 11.52 38.25
N ARG A 52 -19.98 11.96 38.71
CA ARG A 52 -19.78 12.55 40.05
C ARG A 52 -19.94 14.07 39.97
N PHE A 53 -20.47 14.66 41.03
CA PHE A 53 -20.44 16.11 41.21
C PHE A 53 -18.98 16.56 41.36
N LEU A 54 -18.52 17.44 40.46
CA LEU A 54 -17.15 17.95 40.46
C LEU A 54 -17.08 19.36 41.06
N GLY A 55 -18.12 20.17 40.89
CA GLY A 55 -18.21 21.47 41.55
C GLY A 55 -19.17 22.45 40.87
N SER A 56 -18.92 23.75 40.95
CA SER A 56 -19.88 24.76 40.47
C SER A 56 -19.23 26.02 39.89
N ILE A 57 -19.97 26.67 38.98
CA ILE A 57 -19.70 28.02 38.48
C ILE A 57 -20.59 28.98 39.27
N LEU A 58 -20.00 30.02 39.90
CA LEU A 58 -20.71 30.96 40.79
C LEU A 58 -20.43 32.43 40.43
N CYS A 59 -21.31 33.35 40.82
CA CYS A 59 -21.10 34.78 40.64
C CYS A 59 -20.13 35.32 41.70
N SER A 60 -19.19 36.17 41.30
CA SER A 60 -18.20 36.78 42.20
C SER A 60 -18.83 37.70 43.24
N ASP A 61 -19.94 38.37 42.89
CA ASP A 61 -20.59 39.38 43.75
C ASP A 61 -21.50 38.77 44.83
N SER A 62 -21.92 37.51 44.67
CA SER A 62 -22.72 36.77 45.67
C SER A 62 -21.86 36.01 46.69
N TYR A 63 -20.54 36.13 46.60
CA TYR A 63 -19.58 35.28 47.31
C TYR A 63 -18.95 36.03 48.49
N ALA A 64 -19.71 36.18 49.59
CA ALA A 64 -19.23 36.84 50.81
C ALA A 64 -18.64 35.87 51.86
N ASP A 65 -18.88 34.56 51.76
CA ASP A 65 -18.40 33.59 52.74
C ASP A 65 -17.45 32.55 52.14
N SER A 66 -16.19 32.60 52.57
CA SER A 66 -15.10 31.68 52.22
C SER A 66 -15.34 30.21 52.62
N ASN A 67 -16.48 29.90 53.23
CA ASN A 67 -16.81 28.58 53.79
C ASN A 67 -17.75 27.74 52.89
N TYR A 68 -18.31 28.29 51.81
CA TYR A 68 -19.25 27.55 50.95
C TYR A 68 -18.58 26.37 50.21
N CYS A 69 -17.35 26.55 49.71
CA CYS A 69 -16.60 25.47 49.03
C CYS A 69 -16.11 24.36 49.96
N ARG A 70 -15.93 24.63 51.27
CA ARG A 70 -15.47 23.63 52.24
C ARG A 70 -16.62 22.79 52.81
N SER A 71 -17.85 23.26 52.76
CA SER A 71 -19.03 22.57 53.32
C SER A 71 -19.73 21.62 52.33
N HIS A 72 -19.45 21.73 51.02
CA HIS A 72 -20.16 21.00 49.96
C HIS A 72 -19.30 20.00 49.16
N ASP A 73 -18.14 19.55 49.67
CA ASP A 73 -17.21 18.64 48.97
C ASP A 73 -16.93 19.04 47.50
N VAL A 74 -16.85 20.35 47.25
CA VAL A 74 -16.65 20.91 45.90
C VAL A 74 -15.20 20.74 45.49
N VAL A 75 -14.94 20.00 44.40
CA VAL A 75 -13.57 19.73 43.93
C VAL A 75 -13.06 20.80 42.95
N LEU A 76 -13.94 21.51 42.24
CA LEU A 76 -13.63 22.61 41.33
C LEU A 76 -14.61 23.78 41.51
N CYS A 77 -14.13 24.99 41.83
CA CYS A 77 -14.96 26.19 41.85
C CYS A 77 -14.48 27.20 40.83
N PHE A 78 -15.40 27.58 39.95
CA PHE A 78 -15.22 28.62 38.96
C PHE A 78 -16.06 29.84 39.33
N THR A 79 -15.55 31.05 39.19
CA THR A 79 -16.30 32.29 39.43
C THR A 79 -16.30 33.17 38.19
N TYR A 80 -17.42 33.82 37.91
CA TYR A 80 -17.52 34.84 36.87
C TYR A 80 -17.81 36.21 37.48
N SER A 81 -17.27 37.25 36.87
CA SER A 81 -17.59 38.66 37.16
C SER A 81 -18.26 39.26 35.92
N ASN A 82 -19.21 40.18 36.11
CA ASN A 82 -19.91 40.82 35.00
C ASN A 82 -18.96 41.65 34.11
N ASP A 83 -17.87 42.17 34.69
CA ASP A 83 -16.88 43.02 34.02
C ASP A 83 -15.86 42.24 33.18
N ALA A 84 -15.67 40.95 33.47
CA ALA A 84 -14.77 40.08 32.73
C ALA A 84 -15.53 39.27 31.66
N PRO A 85 -14.94 38.99 30.48
CA PRO A 85 -15.60 38.18 29.45
C PRO A 85 -15.64 36.68 29.81
N ASN A 86 -14.76 36.22 30.72
CA ASN A 86 -14.49 34.80 30.94
C ASN A 86 -14.68 34.40 32.41
N VAL A 87 -14.87 33.10 32.64
CA VAL A 87 -14.93 32.50 33.98
C VAL A 87 -13.51 32.26 34.51
N SER A 88 -13.27 32.55 35.79
CA SER A 88 -12.01 32.36 36.51
C SER A 88 -12.04 31.14 37.44
N LEU A 89 -10.96 30.37 37.53
CA LEU A 89 -10.86 29.24 38.46
C LEU A 89 -10.39 29.76 39.83
N MET A 90 -11.22 29.61 40.86
CA MET A 90 -10.94 30.13 42.21
C MET A 90 -10.47 29.06 43.18
N PHE A 91 -11.00 27.84 43.07
CA PHE A 91 -10.70 26.76 44.00
C PHE A 91 -10.54 25.41 43.30
N THR A 92 -9.51 24.68 43.70
CA THR A 92 -9.34 23.26 43.41
C THR A 92 -9.22 22.53 44.74
N GLY A 93 -10.06 21.53 44.98
CA GLY A 93 -10.10 20.78 46.25
C GLY A 93 -8.79 20.04 46.57
N ILE A 94 -7.99 19.72 45.54
CA ILE A 94 -6.68 19.10 45.68
C ILE A 94 -5.62 20.21 45.55
N THR A 95 -5.03 20.63 46.67
CA THR A 95 -3.89 21.57 46.70
C THR A 95 -2.62 20.82 47.10
N PRO A 96 -1.82 20.32 46.14
CA PRO A 96 -0.55 19.66 46.44
C PRO A 96 0.51 20.68 46.89
N GLU A 97 1.44 20.25 47.76
CA GLU A 97 2.50 21.11 48.33
C GLU A 97 3.39 21.77 47.25
N ASN A 98 3.60 21.09 46.12
CA ASN A 98 4.29 21.61 44.92
C ASN A 98 3.43 21.41 43.66
N LEU A 99 2.81 22.49 43.18
CA LEU A 99 1.97 22.51 41.99
C LEU A 99 2.74 23.10 40.79
N ASN A 100 2.98 22.28 39.76
CA ASN A 100 3.86 22.67 38.64
C ASN A 100 3.11 23.40 37.51
N GLN A 101 1.96 22.88 37.06
CA GLN A 101 1.15 23.50 36.00
C GLN A 101 -0.32 23.07 36.10
N VAL A 102 -1.23 23.99 35.77
CA VAL A 102 -2.65 23.69 35.52
C VAL A 102 -2.92 23.93 34.03
N LYS A 103 -3.40 22.91 33.33
CA LYS A 103 -3.78 22.98 31.91
C LYS A 103 -5.30 22.92 31.80
N LEU A 104 -5.91 23.96 31.23
CA LEU A 104 -7.33 23.97 30.88
C LEU A 104 -7.47 23.65 29.39
N ILE A 105 -8.11 22.53 29.08
CA ILE A 105 -8.32 22.08 27.70
C ILE A 105 -9.79 22.28 27.37
N LEU A 106 -10.06 23.20 26.44
CA LEU A 106 -11.40 23.43 25.94
C LEU A 106 -11.68 22.50 24.78
N TYR A 107 -12.79 21.77 24.85
CA TYR A 107 -13.23 20.89 23.78
C TYR A 107 -14.65 21.22 23.34
N ASP A 108 -14.99 20.88 22.12
CA ASP A 108 -16.36 20.97 21.61
C ASP A 108 -17.06 19.62 21.75
N LYS A 109 -18.22 19.60 22.40
CA LYS A 109 -19.01 18.40 22.70
C LYS A 109 -19.44 17.70 21.40
N GLN A 110 -19.76 18.46 20.35
CA GLN A 110 -20.18 17.90 19.05
C GLN A 110 -19.00 17.29 18.29
N THR A 111 -17.87 17.98 18.26
CA THR A 111 -16.64 17.50 17.62
C THR A 111 -16.15 16.19 18.25
N VAL A 112 -16.08 16.10 19.59
CA VAL A 112 -15.64 14.87 20.28
C VAL A 112 -16.60 13.70 20.06
N ARG A 113 -17.91 13.96 19.99
CA ARG A 113 -18.91 12.93 19.63
C ARG A 113 -18.69 12.35 18.23
N SER A 114 -18.32 13.19 17.26
CA SER A 114 -18.13 12.75 15.87
C SER A 114 -16.92 11.85 15.64
N LEU A 115 -15.94 11.87 16.55
CA LEU A 115 -14.69 11.11 16.43
C LEU A 115 -14.87 9.60 16.69
N VAL A 116 -15.83 9.19 17.53
CA VAL A 116 -15.97 7.77 17.93
C VAL A 116 -17.02 7.00 17.11
N ILE A 117 -18.03 7.69 16.57
CA ILE A 117 -19.22 7.07 15.95
C ILE A 117 -18.90 6.25 14.67
N LYS A 118 -17.70 6.34 14.09
CA LYS A 118 -17.33 5.59 12.87
C LYS A 118 -16.48 4.33 13.07
N ASP A 119 -16.05 4.03 14.30
CA ASP A 119 -15.13 2.92 14.60
C ASP A 119 -15.80 1.71 15.30
N ASN A 120 -17.13 1.59 15.26
CA ASN A 120 -17.82 0.46 15.90
C ASN A 120 -17.47 -0.93 15.31
N ASN A 121 -16.81 -1.00 14.14
CA ASN A 121 -16.28 -2.26 13.59
C ASN A 121 -14.87 -2.60 14.09
N THR A 122 -14.13 -1.65 14.65
CA THR A 122 -12.82 -1.88 15.26
C THR A 122 -12.92 -2.11 16.76
N LEU A 123 -14.06 -1.79 17.40
CA LEU A 123 -14.27 -2.03 18.84
C LEU A 123 -14.05 -3.49 19.29
N ALA A 124 -14.28 -4.48 18.41
CA ALA A 124 -14.03 -5.89 18.72
C ALA A 124 -12.58 -6.35 18.47
N HIS A 125 -11.80 -5.64 17.64
CA HIS A 125 -10.43 -6.01 17.29
C HIS A 125 -9.38 -5.34 18.20
N TRP A 126 -9.71 -4.20 18.80
CA TRP A 126 -8.79 -3.49 19.69
C TRP A 126 -8.84 -3.98 21.15
N THR A 127 -9.88 -4.74 21.54
CA THR A 127 -10.02 -5.32 22.88
C THR A 127 -9.10 -6.51 23.17
N ARG A 128 -8.31 -7.00 22.20
CA ARG A 128 -7.55 -8.26 22.39
C ARG A 128 -6.03 -8.16 22.33
N GLU A 129 -5.42 -7.09 21.83
CA GLU A 129 -3.96 -7.09 21.60
C GLU A 129 -3.14 -5.92 22.17
N ASN A 130 -3.73 -4.88 22.78
CA ASN A 130 -2.95 -3.83 23.44
C ASN A 130 -3.45 -3.59 24.87
N GLN A 131 -2.99 -4.40 25.81
CA GLN A 131 -2.97 -4.08 27.25
C GLN A 131 -1.81 -3.12 27.60
N ILE A 132 -1.38 -2.29 26.66
CA ILE A 132 -0.29 -1.34 26.87
C ILE A 132 -0.82 0.05 26.55
N ASN A 133 -0.86 0.89 27.58
CA ASN A 133 -1.32 2.29 27.69
C ASN A 133 -2.82 2.52 27.92
N ASP A 134 -3.22 2.32 29.18
CA ASP A 134 -4.36 2.97 29.85
C ASP A 134 -4.24 4.53 29.95
N GLU A 135 -3.39 5.19 29.15
CA GLU A 135 -2.96 6.57 29.41
C GLU A 135 -3.42 7.62 28.38
N CYS A 136 -4.37 7.31 27.50
CA CYS A 136 -4.89 8.33 26.58
C CYS A 136 -6.10 9.07 27.19
N ASP A 137 -5.85 10.22 27.81
CA ASP A 137 -6.88 11.08 28.41
C ASP A 137 -8.07 11.38 27.46
N PHE A 138 -7.79 11.49 26.15
CA PHE A 138 -8.81 11.75 25.13
C PHE A 138 -9.74 10.56 24.87
N TYR A 139 -9.24 9.33 25.04
CA TYR A 139 -10.07 8.12 24.91
C TYR A 139 -11.11 8.04 26.03
N MET A 140 -10.68 8.33 27.26
CA MET A 140 -11.58 8.37 28.40
C MET A 140 -12.60 9.51 28.29
N LEU A 141 -12.19 10.69 27.83
CA LEU A 141 -13.11 11.78 27.52
C LEU A 141 -14.15 11.36 26.45
N ALA A 142 -13.72 10.72 25.38
CA ALA A 142 -14.59 10.34 24.28
C ALA A 142 -15.60 9.24 24.67
N GLN A 143 -15.23 8.32 25.58
CA GLN A 143 -16.18 7.37 26.18
C GLN A 143 -17.25 8.08 27.02
N LEU A 144 -16.88 9.10 27.79
CA LEU A 144 -17.79 9.78 28.72
C LEU A 144 -18.83 10.69 28.03
N VAL A 145 -18.57 11.17 26.81
CA VAL A 145 -19.45 12.10 26.09
C VAL A 145 -20.51 11.38 25.20
N GLN A 146 -20.46 10.04 25.11
CA GLN A 146 -21.41 9.26 24.30
C GLN A 146 -22.85 9.27 24.85
N PRO A 147 -23.88 9.44 24.01
CA PRO A 147 -25.26 9.19 24.40
C PRO A 147 -25.55 7.67 24.50
N ASN A 148 -26.52 7.30 25.33
CA ASN A 148 -26.96 5.90 25.51
C ASN A 148 -27.27 5.21 24.16
N PRO A 149 -27.06 3.88 24.04
CA PRO A 149 -26.94 3.17 22.76
C PRO A 149 -28.21 3.12 21.88
N ASP A 150 -29.35 3.62 22.35
CA ASP A 150 -30.64 3.13 21.88
C ASP A 150 -31.28 3.93 20.72
N THR A 151 -30.71 5.05 20.29
CA THR A 151 -31.37 5.92 19.29
C THR A 151 -30.64 6.10 17.95
N CYS A 152 -29.45 5.55 17.75
CA CYS A 152 -28.67 5.78 16.52
C CYS A 152 -28.27 4.48 15.81
N ARG A 153 -29.23 3.59 15.54
CA ARG A 153 -28.96 2.28 14.90
C ARG A 153 -29.74 2.00 13.62
N LYS A 154 -30.28 3.02 12.93
CA LYS A 154 -31.21 2.79 11.81
C LYS A 154 -30.82 3.33 10.43
N SER A 155 -29.81 4.19 10.27
CA SER A 155 -29.53 4.78 8.94
C SER A 155 -28.40 4.15 8.13
N ASN A 156 -27.41 3.51 8.76
CA ASN A 156 -26.21 3.01 8.04
C ASN A 156 -26.26 1.51 7.67
N ASP A 157 -27.22 0.75 8.19
CA ASP A 157 -27.31 -0.69 7.93
C ASP A 157 -27.96 -1.01 6.58
N LEU A 158 -28.67 -0.05 5.96
CA LEU A 158 -29.36 -0.27 4.68
C LEU A 158 -28.40 -0.40 3.48
N TRP A 159 -27.23 0.24 3.52
CA TRP A 159 -26.22 0.11 2.45
C TRP A 159 -25.38 -1.16 2.61
N PHE A 160 -25.24 -1.67 3.84
CA PHE A 160 -24.45 -2.87 4.14
C PHE A 160 -25.22 -4.16 3.83
N TYR A 161 -26.53 -4.24 4.13
CA TYR A 161 -27.35 -5.42 3.85
C TYR A 161 -27.56 -5.68 2.34
N GLY A 162 -27.63 -4.64 1.50
CA GLY A 162 -27.65 -4.79 0.04
C GLY A 162 -26.32 -5.27 -0.55
N SER A 163 -25.20 -5.05 0.15
CA SER A 163 -23.85 -5.39 -0.30
C SER A 163 -23.43 -6.84 -0.02
N GLN A 164 -24.11 -7.52 0.92
CA GLN A 164 -23.70 -8.86 1.35
C GLN A 164 -24.06 -9.95 0.33
N SER A 165 -25.21 -9.84 -0.36
CA SER A 165 -25.57 -10.73 -1.47
C SER A 165 -24.69 -10.49 -2.71
N LEU A 166 -24.39 -9.23 -3.04
CA LEU A 166 -23.48 -8.85 -4.11
C LEU A 166 -22.05 -9.32 -3.86
N CYS A 167 -21.57 -9.26 -2.61
CA CYS A 167 -20.26 -9.79 -2.25
C CYS A 167 -20.19 -11.32 -2.35
N LEU A 168 -21.26 -12.03 -2.00
CA LEU A 168 -21.33 -13.49 -2.15
C LEU A 168 -21.30 -13.89 -3.64
N LEU A 169 -22.11 -13.25 -4.49
CA LEU A 169 -22.09 -13.45 -5.94
C LEU A 169 -20.72 -13.12 -6.56
N ALA A 170 -20.11 -12.00 -6.16
CA ALA A 170 -18.80 -11.59 -6.63
C ALA A 170 -17.66 -12.55 -6.21
N ASN A 171 -17.89 -13.39 -5.20
CA ASN A 171 -16.93 -14.39 -4.73
C ASN A 171 -17.07 -15.77 -5.40
N ILE A 172 -18.16 -16.04 -6.12
CA ILE A 172 -18.37 -17.32 -6.83
C ILE A 172 -17.22 -17.62 -7.82
N PRO A 173 -16.79 -16.68 -8.69
CA PRO A 173 -15.70 -16.97 -9.63
C PRO A 173 -14.39 -17.29 -8.91
N MET A 174 -14.14 -16.66 -7.75
CA MET A 174 -12.95 -16.95 -6.94
C MET A 174 -13.03 -18.34 -6.32
N GLN A 175 -14.18 -18.75 -5.78
CA GLN A 175 -14.38 -20.12 -5.26
C GLN A 175 -14.18 -21.18 -6.35
N MET A 176 -14.66 -20.93 -7.57
CA MET A 176 -14.42 -21.81 -8.71
C MET A 176 -12.92 -21.91 -9.06
N PHE A 177 -12.22 -20.78 -9.05
CA PHE A 177 -10.78 -20.75 -9.27
C PHE A 177 -10.01 -21.52 -8.18
N GLN A 178 -10.41 -21.39 -6.91
CA GLN A 178 -9.83 -22.15 -5.79
C GLN A 178 -9.99 -23.66 -5.98
N TYR A 179 -11.16 -24.11 -6.44
CA TYR A 179 -11.40 -25.53 -6.73
C TYR A 179 -10.51 -26.04 -7.87
N ILE A 180 -10.36 -25.26 -8.94
CA ILE A 180 -9.50 -25.60 -10.09
C ILE A 180 -8.03 -25.74 -9.66
N VAL A 181 -7.53 -24.78 -8.88
CA VAL A 181 -6.14 -24.78 -8.38
C VAL A 181 -5.90 -25.86 -7.33
N GLY A 182 -6.94 -26.29 -6.60
CA GLY A 182 -6.87 -27.37 -5.62
C GLY A 182 -6.53 -28.74 -6.21
N ASN A 183 -6.70 -28.93 -7.53
CA ASN A 183 -6.33 -30.17 -8.19
C ASN A 183 -4.80 -30.31 -8.30
N LYS A 184 -4.26 -31.43 -7.80
CA LYS A 184 -2.81 -31.71 -7.77
C LYS A 184 -2.14 -31.62 -9.15
N PHE A 185 -2.83 -32.08 -10.20
CA PHE A 185 -2.31 -32.01 -11.57
C PHE A 185 -2.17 -30.56 -12.05
N ILE A 186 -3.24 -29.79 -11.90
CA ILE A 186 -3.30 -28.38 -12.31
C ILE A 186 -2.30 -27.55 -11.50
N ASN A 187 -2.21 -27.79 -10.19
CA ASN A 187 -1.25 -27.11 -9.33
C ASN A 187 0.19 -27.34 -9.80
N SER A 188 0.56 -28.56 -10.21
CA SER A 188 1.90 -28.83 -10.74
C SER A 188 2.25 -28.00 -11.98
N ILE A 189 1.27 -27.67 -12.82
CA ILE A 189 1.48 -26.89 -14.05
C ILE A 189 1.45 -25.38 -13.73
N ILE A 190 0.47 -24.96 -12.94
CA ILE A 190 0.16 -23.56 -12.66
C ILE A 190 1.14 -22.94 -11.65
N THR A 191 1.83 -23.72 -10.82
CA THR A 191 2.81 -23.21 -9.83
C THR A 191 3.89 -22.30 -10.42
N HIS A 192 4.28 -22.51 -11.68
CA HIS A 192 5.29 -21.70 -12.36
C HIS A 192 4.74 -20.45 -13.04
N THR A 193 3.42 -20.26 -13.10
CA THR A 193 2.79 -19.13 -13.81
C THR A 193 2.65 -17.89 -12.93
N VAL A 194 2.57 -16.72 -13.57
CA VAL A 194 2.38 -15.44 -12.87
C VAL A 194 1.03 -15.42 -12.17
N ILE A 195 0.00 -16.03 -12.77
CA ILE A 195 -1.36 -16.10 -12.21
C ILE A 195 -1.39 -16.78 -10.84
N TYR A 196 -0.69 -17.89 -10.66
CA TYR A 196 -0.68 -18.61 -9.39
C TYR A 196 -0.05 -17.80 -8.26
N ARG A 197 1.10 -17.19 -8.57
CA ARG A 197 1.80 -16.30 -7.65
C ARG A 197 0.91 -15.11 -7.29
N HIS A 198 0.20 -14.54 -8.25
CA HIS A 198 -0.79 -13.48 -8.00
C HIS A 198 -1.94 -13.97 -7.11
N TYR A 199 -2.50 -15.15 -7.39
CA TYR A 199 -3.57 -15.72 -6.57
C TYR A 199 -3.15 -15.90 -5.11
N LYS A 200 -1.92 -16.36 -4.84
CA LYS A 200 -1.40 -16.47 -3.48
C LYS A 200 -1.23 -15.10 -2.80
N GLU A 201 -0.71 -14.10 -3.53
CA GLU A 201 -0.59 -12.72 -3.05
C GLU A 201 -1.98 -12.13 -2.73
N TRP A 202 -2.96 -12.31 -3.63
CA TRP A 202 -4.33 -11.85 -3.49
C TRP A 202 -5.04 -12.50 -2.29
N GLN A 203 -4.93 -13.83 -2.13
CA GLN A 203 -5.53 -14.57 -1.02
C GLN A 203 -4.96 -14.11 0.34
N SER A 204 -3.67 -13.80 0.41
CA SER A 204 -3.06 -13.26 1.64
C SER A 204 -3.61 -11.89 2.03
N ILE A 205 -3.90 -11.03 1.04
CA ILE A 205 -4.47 -9.70 1.30
C ILE A 205 -5.94 -9.81 1.69
N TYR A 206 -6.70 -10.69 1.03
CA TYR A 206 -8.10 -10.94 1.35
C TYR A 206 -8.27 -11.48 2.78
N THR A 207 -7.45 -12.46 3.18
CA THR A 207 -7.50 -13.04 4.54
C THR A 207 -7.11 -12.06 5.65
N LYS A 208 -6.19 -11.14 5.39
CA LYS A 208 -5.79 -10.10 6.35
C LYS A 208 -6.84 -8.98 6.53
N GLY A 209 -7.81 -8.85 5.62
CA GLY A 209 -8.91 -7.87 5.71
C GLY A 209 -8.52 -6.39 5.58
N SER A 210 -7.24 -6.03 5.73
CA SER A 210 -6.75 -4.63 5.78
C SER A 210 -6.93 -3.80 4.50
N ARG A 211 -7.19 -4.43 3.34
CA ARG A 211 -7.22 -3.72 2.03
C ARG A 211 -8.38 -4.16 1.13
N LEU A 212 -9.56 -4.36 1.72
CA LEU A 212 -10.74 -4.82 0.98
C LEU A 212 -11.16 -3.81 -0.10
N SER A 213 -11.01 -2.51 0.16
CA SER A 213 -11.32 -1.43 -0.79
C SER A 213 -10.52 -1.53 -2.09
N ASN A 214 -9.24 -1.93 -2.01
CA ASN A 214 -8.40 -2.13 -3.18
C ASN A 214 -8.88 -3.30 -4.04
N ILE A 215 -9.30 -4.38 -3.40
CA ILE A 215 -9.83 -5.56 -4.08
C ILE A 215 -11.14 -5.22 -4.77
N MET A 216 -12.01 -4.42 -4.14
CA MET A 216 -13.26 -3.98 -4.75
C MET A 216 -13.03 -3.12 -5.99
N ILE A 217 -12.08 -2.18 -5.92
CA ILE A 217 -11.73 -1.32 -7.07
C ILE A 217 -11.07 -2.15 -8.17
N ASP A 218 -10.20 -3.09 -7.82
CA ASP A 218 -9.58 -4.00 -8.79
C ASP A 218 -10.62 -4.85 -9.54
N ARG A 219 -11.64 -5.36 -8.83
CA ARG A 219 -12.79 -6.05 -9.44
C ARG A 219 -13.62 -5.13 -10.32
N ALA A 220 -13.93 -3.92 -9.86
CA ALA A 220 -14.68 -2.95 -10.65
C ALA A 220 -13.94 -2.59 -11.95
N LEU A 221 -12.64 -2.32 -11.87
CA LEU A 221 -11.79 -2.06 -13.05
C LEU A 221 -11.74 -3.26 -13.99
N GLY A 222 -11.65 -4.49 -13.46
CA GLY A 222 -11.64 -5.72 -14.26
C GLY A 222 -12.95 -5.93 -15.01
N ILE A 223 -14.09 -5.69 -14.36
CA ILE A 223 -15.43 -5.78 -14.98
C ILE A 223 -15.62 -4.68 -16.03
N ILE A 224 -15.18 -3.45 -15.75
CA ILE A 224 -15.23 -2.35 -16.73
C ILE A 224 -14.40 -2.72 -17.96
N LEU A 225 -13.17 -3.19 -17.79
CA LEU A 225 -12.33 -3.60 -18.92
C LEU A 225 -12.96 -4.76 -19.68
N MET A 226 -13.50 -5.76 -18.97
CA MET A 226 -14.20 -6.88 -19.57
C MET A 226 -15.36 -6.39 -20.45
N LEU A 227 -16.24 -5.52 -19.92
CA LEU A 227 -17.35 -4.97 -20.66
C LEU A 227 -16.89 -4.18 -21.89
N VAL A 228 -15.88 -3.32 -21.76
CA VAL A 228 -15.28 -2.59 -22.89
C VAL A 228 -14.75 -3.57 -23.95
N LEU A 229 -14.05 -4.62 -23.54
CA LEU A 229 -13.45 -5.59 -24.46
C LEU A 229 -14.50 -6.43 -25.21
N PHE A 230 -15.61 -6.78 -24.55
CA PHE A 230 -16.71 -7.53 -25.18
C PHE A 230 -17.69 -6.66 -25.98
N THR A 231 -17.81 -5.36 -25.68
CA THR A 231 -18.77 -4.46 -26.35
C THR A 231 -18.15 -3.64 -27.48
N LEU A 232 -16.91 -3.18 -27.29
CA LEU A 232 -16.26 -2.25 -28.24
C LEU A 232 -15.51 -2.99 -29.35
N VAL A 233 -15.04 -4.21 -29.06
CA VAL A 233 -14.25 -5.00 -30.01
C VAL A 233 -15.07 -6.18 -30.49
N SER A 234 -15.51 -6.15 -31.75
CA SER A 234 -16.36 -7.21 -32.32
C SER A 234 -15.67 -8.59 -32.25
N HIS A 235 -14.35 -8.64 -32.41
CA HIS A 235 -13.53 -9.85 -32.35
C HIS A 235 -12.23 -9.56 -31.58
N PRO A 236 -12.25 -9.61 -30.24
CA PRO A 236 -11.12 -9.18 -29.41
C PRO A 236 -9.84 -10.00 -29.66
N GLY A 237 -9.97 -11.27 -30.06
CA GLY A 237 -8.81 -12.12 -30.39
C GLY A 237 -8.06 -11.72 -31.66
N ASP A 238 -8.70 -10.99 -32.59
CA ASP A 238 -8.06 -10.55 -33.84
C ASP A 238 -6.94 -9.54 -33.58
N PHE A 239 -7.04 -8.80 -32.47
CA PHE A 239 -6.01 -7.86 -32.04
C PHE A 239 -4.67 -8.54 -31.75
N LEU A 240 -4.69 -9.72 -31.11
CA LEU A 240 -3.46 -10.47 -30.84
C LEU A 240 -2.81 -11.00 -32.11
N ILE A 241 -3.62 -11.40 -33.09
CA ILE A 241 -3.14 -11.90 -34.38
C ILE A 241 -2.52 -10.75 -35.18
N GLN A 242 -3.15 -9.57 -35.19
CA GLN A 242 -2.56 -8.39 -35.80
C GLN A 242 -1.23 -8.02 -35.13
N ILE A 243 -1.17 -8.04 -33.79
CA ILE A 243 0.08 -7.80 -33.06
C ILE A 243 1.13 -8.86 -33.41
N SER A 244 0.78 -10.14 -33.50
CA SER A 244 1.74 -11.19 -33.80
C SER A 244 2.35 -11.01 -35.20
N HIS A 245 1.55 -10.66 -36.21
CA HIS A 245 2.06 -10.33 -37.55
C HIS A 245 2.95 -9.08 -37.55
N ILE A 246 2.63 -8.05 -36.75
CA ILE A 246 3.49 -6.87 -36.59
C ILE A 246 4.85 -7.28 -35.99
N ILE A 247 4.87 -8.13 -34.96
CA ILE A 247 6.11 -8.62 -34.34
C ILE A 247 6.94 -9.41 -35.35
N ILE A 248 6.30 -10.30 -36.12
CA ILE A 248 6.97 -11.06 -37.20
C ILE A 248 7.61 -10.11 -38.21
N HIS A 249 6.86 -9.10 -38.68
CA HIS A 249 7.38 -8.12 -39.64
C HIS A 249 8.55 -7.31 -39.06
N GLN A 250 8.50 -6.94 -37.78
CA GLN A 250 9.61 -6.26 -37.10
C GLN A 250 10.85 -7.15 -37.00
N LEU A 251 10.69 -8.44 -36.74
CA LEU A 251 11.81 -9.40 -36.75
C LEU A 251 12.42 -9.56 -38.15
N TYR A 252 11.61 -9.61 -39.20
CA TYR A 252 12.11 -9.61 -40.58
C TYR A 252 12.88 -8.33 -40.93
N SER A 253 12.35 -7.17 -40.52
CA SER A 253 13.02 -5.88 -40.71
C SER A 253 14.38 -5.87 -40.01
N LEU A 254 14.45 -6.39 -38.77
CA LEU A 254 15.70 -6.52 -38.03
C LEU A 254 16.71 -7.42 -38.75
N LEU A 255 16.28 -8.57 -39.28
CA LEU A 255 17.15 -9.46 -40.07
C LEU A 255 17.63 -8.78 -41.36
N LYS A 256 16.77 -7.99 -42.02
CA LYS A 256 17.15 -7.21 -43.22
C LYS A 256 18.21 -6.15 -42.92
N VAL A 257 18.15 -5.52 -41.73
CA VAL A 257 19.21 -4.61 -41.27
C VAL A 257 20.53 -5.36 -41.03
N LEU A 258 20.48 -6.58 -40.50
CA LEU A 258 21.67 -7.43 -40.32
C LEU A 258 22.26 -7.90 -41.64
N GLU A 259 21.45 -8.04 -42.69
CA GLU A 259 21.89 -8.38 -44.05
C GLU A 259 22.72 -7.26 -44.70
N GLY A 260 22.31 -6.00 -44.54
CA GLY A 260 22.92 -4.84 -45.23
C GLY A 260 24.22 -4.30 -44.64
N SER A 261 24.74 -4.87 -43.55
CA SER A 261 25.79 -4.33 -42.65
C SER A 261 25.24 -3.41 -41.54
N PRO A 262 25.05 -3.93 -40.31
CA PRO A 262 24.61 -3.11 -39.19
C PRO A 262 25.74 -2.15 -38.77
N ILE A 263 25.42 -0.86 -38.66
CA ILE A 263 26.33 0.18 -38.12
C ILE A 263 27.65 0.30 -38.93
N GLY A 264 27.65 -0.18 -40.19
CA GLY A 264 28.85 -0.19 -41.04
C GLY A 264 29.89 -1.25 -40.66
N LEU A 265 29.54 -2.20 -39.78
CA LEU A 265 30.40 -3.32 -39.43
C LEU A 265 30.34 -4.38 -40.54
N LYS A 266 31.48 -4.65 -41.18
CA LYS A 266 31.58 -5.67 -42.23
C LYS A 266 31.58 -7.05 -41.61
N LEU A 267 30.40 -7.68 -41.58
CA LEU A 267 30.21 -9.06 -41.12
C LEU A 267 30.82 -10.05 -42.12
N ASN A 268 31.22 -11.22 -41.62
CA ASN A 268 31.58 -12.34 -42.49
C ASN A 268 30.36 -12.77 -43.32
N ILE A 269 30.43 -12.62 -44.64
CA ILE A 269 29.29 -12.79 -45.57
C ILE A 269 28.71 -14.20 -45.50
N HIS A 270 29.56 -15.24 -45.51
CA HIS A 270 29.09 -16.63 -45.51
C HIS A 270 28.37 -16.98 -44.21
N LEU A 271 28.95 -16.60 -43.07
CA LEU A 271 28.33 -16.85 -41.76
C LEU A 271 27.06 -16.01 -41.57
N ASN A 272 27.07 -14.75 -42.03
CA ASN A 272 25.91 -13.87 -41.96
C ASN A 272 24.73 -14.46 -42.73
N ASN A 273 24.95 -14.87 -43.99
CA ASN A 273 23.91 -15.47 -44.82
C ASN A 273 23.37 -16.77 -44.19
N PHE A 274 24.24 -17.63 -43.64
CA PHE A 274 23.80 -18.82 -42.92
C PHE A 274 22.89 -18.50 -41.73
N PHE A 275 23.23 -17.50 -40.90
CA PHE A 275 22.37 -17.08 -39.81
C PHE A 275 21.07 -16.46 -40.30
N LEU A 276 21.10 -15.63 -41.33
CA LEU A 276 19.90 -15.05 -41.92
C LEU A 276 18.95 -16.15 -42.38
N ASP A 277 19.44 -17.15 -43.11
CA ASP A 277 18.61 -18.25 -43.61
C ASP A 277 18.02 -19.07 -42.45
N CYS A 278 18.83 -19.38 -41.43
CA CYS A 278 18.38 -20.12 -40.25
C CYS A 278 17.30 -19.36 -39.45
N PHE A 279 17.51 -18.06 -39.19
CA PHE A 279 16.56 -17.25 -38.44
C PHE A 279 15.30 -16.93 -39.26
N LYS A 280 15.42 -16.65 -40.57
CA LYS A 280 14.27 -16.48 -41.47
C LYS A 280 13.40 -17.74 -41.45
N TYR A 281 14.00 -18.92 -41.66
CA TYR A 281 13.27 -20.19 -41.60
C TYR A 281 12.56 -20.41 -40.26
N HIS A 282 13.21 -20.08 -39.13
CA HIS A 282 12.57 -20.22 -37.82
C HIS A 282 11.41 -19.23 -37.60
N ILE A 283 11.51 -18.00 -38.15
CA ILE A 283 10.40 -17.03 -38.12
C ILE A 283 9.24 -17.54 -38.98
N GLU A 284 9.50 -18.10 -40.17
CA GLU A 284 8.47 -18.71 -41.02
C GLU A 284 7.76 -19.86 -40.30
N LEU A 285 8.54 -20.76 -39.68
CA LEU A 285 8.01 -21.86 -38.87
C LEU A 285 7.10 -21.35 -37.75
N TRP A 286 7.53 -20.29 -37.04
CA TRP A 286 6.74 -19.68 -35.99
C TRP A 286 5.45 -19.01 -36.52
N SER A 287 5.52 -18.36 -37.69
CA SER A 287 4.34 -17.80 -38.35
C SER A 287 3.33 -18.89 -38.68
N THR A 288 3.76 -19.98 -39.34
CA THR A 288 2.88 -21.11 -39.66
C THR A 288 2.31 -21.76 -38.39
N PHE A 289 3.10 -21.85 -37.32
CA PHE A 289 2.60 -22.34 -36.04
C PHE A 289 1.54 -21.41 -35.44
N LEU A 290 1.73 -20.10 -35.49
CA LEU A 290 0.75 -19.12 -35.04
C LEU A 290 -0.56 -19.20 -35.84
N ASP A 291 -0.48 -19.34 -37.15
CA ASP A 291 -1.65 -19.50 -38.02
C ASP A 291 -2.42 -20.79 -37.67
N LEU A 292 -1.70 -21.87 -37.31
CA LEU A 292 -2.33 -23.13 -36.87
C LEU A 292 -3.04 -23.01 -35.52
N ILE A 293 -2.47 -22.27 -34.56
CA ILE A 293 -3.03 -22.12 -33.22
C ILE A 293 -3.98 -20.91 -33.08
N GLU A 294 -4.18 -20.14 -34.16
CA GLU A 294 -5.06 -18.98 -34.23
C GLU A 294 -6.43 -19.17 -33.51
N PRO A 295 -7.21 -20.24 -33.77
CA PRO A 295 -8.50 -20.43 -33.10
C PRO A 295 -8.36 -20.61 -31.58
N ILE A 296 -7.27 -21.25 -31.12
CA ILE A 296 -6.97 -21.45 -29.70
C ILE A 296 -6.59 -20.11 -29.07
N VAL A 297 -5.74 -19.31 -29.72
CA VAL A 297 -5.33 -17.99 -29.24
C VAL A 297 -6.54 -17.06 -29.08
N ARG A 298 -7.48 -17.10 -30.03
CA ARG A 298 -8.73 -16.34 -29.94
C ARG A 298 -9.58 -16.75 -28.74
N GLN A 299 -9.71 -18.05 -28.47
CA GLN A 299 -10.42 -18.54 -27.28
C GLN A 299 -9.72 -18.15 -25.98
N VAL A 300 -8.39 -18.23 -25.93
CA VAL A 300 -7.60 -17.82 -24.75
C VAL A 300 -7.82 -16.34 -24.45
N PHE A 301 -7.84 -15.46 -25.46
CA PHE A 301 -8.07 -14.04 -25.22
C PHE A 301 -9.48 -13.74 -24.68
N LEU A 302 -10.51 -14.43 -25.18
CA LEU A 302 -11.86 -14.35 -24.62
C LEU A 302 -11.88 -14.81 -23.16
N ALA A 303 -11.15 -15.87 -22.84
CA ALA A 303 -11.00 -16.32 -21.46
C ALA A 303 -10.31 -15.25 -20.59
N ILE A 304 -9.24 -14.59 -21.06
CA ILE A 304 -8.58 -13.47 -20.36
C ILE A 304 -9.58 -12.34 -20.08
N GLY A 305 -10.41 -11.99 -21.07
CA GLY A 305 -11.51 -11.05 -20.90
C GLY A 305 -12.45 -11.47 -19.78
N ALA A 306 -12.95 -12.71 -19.81
CA ALA A 306 -13.87 -13.26 -18.81
C ALA A 306 -13.28 -13.34 -17.39
N PHE A 307 -11.96 -13.56 -17.27
CA PHE A 307 -11.25 -13.50 -15.99
C PHE A 307 -11.23 -12.09 -15.36
N GLY A 308 -11.70 -11.06 -16.07
CA GLY A 308 -11.98 -9.74 -15.52
C GLY A 308 -12.95 -9.74 -14.33
N CYS A 309 -13.82 -10.75 -14.23
CA CYS A 309 -14.67 -10.95 -13.06
C CYS A 309 -13.88 -11.14 -11.75
N LEU A 310 -12.65 -11.66 -11.81
CA LEU A 310 -11.78 -11.81 -10.62
C LEU A 310 -11.08 -10.51 -10.23
N GLY A 311 -10.79 -9.65 -11.21
CA GLY A 311 -10.07 -8.39 -11.04
C GLY A 311 -9.17 -8.03 -12.22
N PHE A 312 -8.88 -6.74 -12.37
CA PHE A 312 -7.98 -6.24 -13.41
C PHE A 312 -6.55 -6.77 -13.22
N THR A 313 -6.10 -6.92 -11.97
CA THR A 313 -4.80 -7.52 -11.66
C THR A 313 -4.65 -8.97 -12.13
N TYR A 314 -5.76 -9.74 -12.18
CA TYR A 314 -5.77 -11.09 -12.76
C TYR A 314 -5.62 -11.06 -14.27
N GLN A 315 -6.26 -10.12 -14.96
CA GLN A 315 -6.11 -9.93 -16.40
C GLN A 315 -4.67 -9.56 -16.77
N ILE A 316 -4.01 -8.69 -15.98
CA ILE A 316 -2.59 -8.34 -16.18
C ILE A 316 -1.69 -9.56 -15.97
N ALA A 317 -1.97 -10.40 -14.96
CA ALA A 317 -1.19 -11.61 -14.71
C ALA A 317 -1.30 -12.60 -15.89
N LEU A 318 -2.51 -12.82 -16.39
CA LEU A 318 -2.77 -13.63 -17.58
C LEU A 318 -2.09 -13.06 -18.84
N LEU A 319 -2.14 -11.74 -19.03
CA LEU A 319 -1.48 -11.06 -20.15
C LEU A 319 0.05 -11.24 -20.08
N ALA A 320 0.65 -11.17 -18.88
CA ALA A 320 2.07 -11.41 -18.70
C ALA A 320 2.47 -12.85 -19.06
N ASP A 321 1.66 -13.85 -18.65
CA ASP A 321 1.88 -15.24 -19.04
C ASP A 321 1.75 -15.42 -20.56
N LEU A 322 0.78 -14.77 -21.21
CA LEU A 322 0.61 -14.78 -22.66
C LEU A 322 1.82 -14.17 -23.39
N ILE A 323 2.31 -13.00 -22.95
CA ILE A 323 3.51 -12.36 -23.51
C ILE A 323 4.73 -13.28 -23.37
N SER A 324 4.85 -13.99 -22.25
CA SER A 324 5.94 -14.95 -22.04
C SER A 324 5.89 -16.13 -23.03
N ILE A 325 4.69 -16.63 -23.34
CA ILE A 325 4.48 -17.71 -24.32
C ILE A 325 4.79 -17.19 -25.73
N VAL A 326 4.24 -16.03 -26.11
CA VAL A 326 4.48 -15.44 -27.43
C VAL A 326 5.97 -15.13 -27.61
N GLY A 327 6.66 -14.63 -26.59
CA GLY A 327 8.09 -14.31 -26.62
C GLY A 327 9.04 -15.53 -26.64
N LEU A 328 8.52 -16.75 -26.70
CA LEU A 328 9.33 -17.98 -26.66
C LEU A 328 10.27 -18.10 -27.87
N HIS A 329 9.82 -17.77 -29.08
CA HIS A 329 10.65 -17.81 -30.29
C HIS A 329 11.88 -16.86 -30.17
N ALA A 330 11.68 -15.64 -29.65
CA ALA A 330 12.76 -14.70 -29.39
C ALA A 330 13.72 -15.21 -28.30
N HIS A 331 13.20 -15.90 -27.29
CA HIS A 331 14.04 -16.57 -26.29
C HIS A 331 14.91 -17.68 -26.90
N CYS A 332 14.37 -18.48 -27.83
CA CYS A 332 15.14 -19.49 -28.55
C CYS A 332 16.31 -18.88 -29.33
N PHE A 333 16.09 -17.77 -30.05
CA PHE A 333 17.16 -17.05 -30.76
C PHE A 333 18.28 -16.57 -29.84
N TYR A 334 17.91 -16.02 -28.69
CA TYR A 334 18.88 -15.63 -27.67
C TYR A 334 19.67 -16.83 -27.16
N VAL A 335 19.02 -17.97 -26.89
CA VAL A 335 19.71 -19.18 -26.42
C VAL A 335 20.70 -19.69 -27.48
N TYR A 336 20.29 -19.77 -28.75
CA TYR A 336 21.17 -20.23 -29.84
C TYR A 336 22.42 -19.37 -29.97
N THR A 337 22.24 -18.05 -30.05
CA THR A 337 23.36 -17.11 -30.19
C THR A 337 24.23 -17.02 -28.94
N LYS A 338 23.63 -17.12 -27.74
CA LYS A 338 24.38 -17.20 -26.47
C LYS A 338 25.26 -18.44 -26.41
N VAL A 339 24.73 -19.61 -26.77
CA VAL A 339 25.49 -20.86 -26.77
C VAL A 339 26.65 -20.75 -27.76
N LEU A 340 26.39 -20.26 -28.97
CA LEU A 340 27.42 -20.12 -29.99
C LEU A 340 28.52 -19.14 -29.58
N ASN A 341 28.15 -17.94 -29.11
CA ASN A 341 29.09 -16.95 -28.60
C ASN A 341 29.93 -17.52 -27.43
N ASN A 342 29.34 -18.28 -26.52
CA ASN A 342 30.07 -18.92 -25.43
C ASN A 342 31.07 -19.98 -25.93
N VAL A 343 30.71 -20.76 -26.95
CA VAL A 343 31.61 -21.74 -27.57
C VAL A 343 32.79 -21.02 -28.24
N GLU A 344 32.53 -19.95 -28.98
CA GLU A 344 33.58 -19.18 -29.65
C GLU A 344 34.52 -18.46 -28.67
N VAL A 345 34.00 -17.81 -27.63
CA VAL A 345 34.83 -17.17 -26.60
C VAL A 345 35.72 -18.20 -25.89
N LYS A 346 35.16 -19.36 -25.52
CA LYS A 346 35.96 -20.44 -24.91
C LYS A 346 36.99 -20.99 -25.89
N GLY A 347 36.60 -21.21 -27.14
CA GLY A 347 37.48 -21.67 -28.21
C GLY A 347 38.65 -20.74 -28.45
N LEU A 348 38.39 -19.43 -28.59
CA LEU A 348 39.40 -18.38 -28.70
C LEU A 348 40.31 -18.33 -27.49
N THR A 349 39.75 -18.44 -26.28
CA THR A 349 40.54 -18.43 -25.03
C THR A 349 41.52 -19.61 -24.99
N VAL A 350 41.08 -20.81 -25.35
CA VAL A 350 41.93 -22.01 -25.37
C VAL A 350 42.98 -21.91 -26.48
N LEU A 351 42.58 -21.56 -27.71
CA LEU A 351 43.50 -21.43 -28.84
C LEU A 351 44.54 -20.33 -28.61
N TRP A 352 44.15 -19.23 -27.95
CA TRP A 352 45.08 -18.17 -27.56
C TRP A 352 46.19 -18.67 -26.64
N GLN A 353 45.87 -19.56 -25.69
CA GLN A 353 46.90 -20.18 -24.85
C GLN A 353 47.82 -21.08 -25.67
N VAL A 354 47.25 -21.90 -26.57
CA VAL A 354 48.05 -22.80 -27.43
C VAL A 354 48.99 -22.00 -28.35
N VAL A 355 48.51 -20.90 -28.96
CA VAL A 355 49.32 -20.01 -29.80
C VAL A 355 50.48 -19.37 -29.02
N ARG A 356 50.32 -19.16 -27.71
CA ARG A 356 51.38 -18.68 -26.81
C ARG A 356 52.32 -19.77 -26.30
N GLY A 357 52.08 -21.03 -26.65
CA GLY A 357 52.84 -22.18 -26.11
C GLY A 357 52.44 -22.57 -24.69
N ASN A 358 51.24 -22.19 -24.24
CA ASN A 358 50.73 -22.45 -22.90
C ASN A 358 49.63 -23.53 -22.93
N ARG A 359 49.57 -24.36 -21.88
CA ARG A 359 48.54 -25.37 -21.65
C ARG A 359 47.92 -25.19 -20.26
N TYR A 360 46.60 -25.30 -20.18
CA TYR A 360 45.93 -25.38 -18.88
C TYR A 360 46.08 -26.78 -18.29
N ASN A 361 46.69 -26.88 -17.11
CA ASN A 361 46.83 -28.13 -16.38
C ASN A 361 45.66 -28.30 -15.41
N ILE A 362 44.74 -29.22 -15.72
CA ILE A 362 43.54 -29.49 -14.91
C ILE A 362 43.91 -30.02 -13.52
N LEU A 363 44.99 -30.81 -13.41
CA LEU A 363 45.42 -31.42 -12.14
C LEU A 363 46.01 -30.40 -11.17
N ARG A 364 46.66 -29.35 -11.69
CA ARG A 364 47.31 -28.30 -10.89
C ARG A 364 46.56 -26.96 -10.92
N ASN A 365 45.41 -26.91 -11.59
CA ASN A 365 44.55 -25.75 -11.76
C ASN A 365 45.30 -24.46 -12.17
N ARG A 366 46.32 -24.58 -13.05
CA ARG A 366 47.17 -23.47 -13.47
C ARG A 366 47.58 -23.56 -14.94
N ILE A 367 47.97 -22.43 -15.53
CA ILE A 367 48.51 -22.35 -16.89
C ILE A 367 50.03 -22.62 -16.82
N GLU A 368 50.51 -23.58 -17.61
CA GLU A 368 51.92 -23.97 -17.68
C GLU A 368 52.43 -23.87 -19.12
N ALA A 369 53.71 -23.57 -19.29
CA ALA A 369 54.35 -23.64 -20.60
C ALA A 369 54.39 -25.11 -21.06
N HIS A 370 54.08 -25.34 -22.34
CA HIS A 370 54.07 -26.65 -22.95
C HIS A 370 54.75 -26.60 -24.33
N ASN A 371 55.65 -27.54 -24.58
CA ASN A 371 56.38 -27.61 -25.84
C ASN A 371 55.50 -28.28 -26.91
N TYR A 372 54.65 -27.49 -27.56
CA TYR A 372 53.88 -27.93 -28.73
C TYR A 372 54.79 -28.16 -29.94
N MET A 373 54.45 -29.15 -30.78
CA MET A 373 55.14 -29.32 -32.06
C MET A 373 54.79 -28.16 -33.01
N ASN A 374 55.71 -27.77 -33.90
CA ASN A 374 55.49 -26.71 -34.89
C ASN A 374 54.20 -26.90 -35.71
N ARG A 375 53.88 -28.15 -36.09
CA ARG A 375 52.64 -28.48 -36.81
C ARG A 375 51.36 -28.19 -36.00
N GLN A 376 51.39 -28.43 -34.69
CA GLN A 376 50.26 -28.18 -33.80
C GLN A 376 50.05 -26.67 -33.60
N LEU A 377 51.14 -25.92 -33.43
CA LEU A 377 51.09 -24.47 -33.30
C LEU A 377 50.58 -23.80 -34.58
N TYR A 378 51.02 -24.28 -35.74
CA TYR A 378 50.53 -23.82 -37.04
C TYR A 378 49.02 -24.04 -37.20
N LEU A 379 48.55 -25.26 -36.90
CA LEU A 379 47.12 -25.59 -36.96
C LEU A 379 46.29 -24.74 -35.99
N ALA A 380 46.77 -24.56 -34.75
CA ALA A 380 46.11 -23.72 -33.75
C ALA A 380 46.02 -22.26 -34.20
N THR A 381 47.05 -21.74 -34.87
CA THR A 381 47.06 -20.38 -35.40
C THR A 381 46.03 -20.20 -36.53
N ILE A 382 45.89 -21.18 -37.43
CA ILE A 382 44.86 -21.17 -38.48
C ILE A 382 43.45 -21.16 -37.86
N PHE A 383 43.17 -22.08 -36.94
CA PHE A 383 41.85 -22.12 -36.28
C PHE A 383 41.58 -20.87 -35.45
N PHE A 384 42.59 -20.36 -34.74
CA PHE A 384 42.48 -19.12 -33.98
C PHE A 384 42.09 -17.96 -34.89
N SER A 385 42.82 -17.77 -36.00
CA SER A 385 42.52 -16.72 -36.96
C SER A 385 41.13 -16.90 -37.59
N ALA A 386 40.72 -18.12 -37.94
CA ALA A 386 39.42 -18.39 -38.51
C ALA A 386 38.28 -18.02 -37.56
N ILE A 387 38.33 -18.48 -36.30
CA ILE A 387 37.30 -18.16 -35.29
C ILE A 387 37.34 -16.67 -34.97
N LEU A 388 38.52 -16.04 -34.89
CA LEU A 388 38.66 -14.61 -34.62
C LEU A 388 37.98 -13.76 -35.69
N PHE A 389 38.02 -14.17 -36.96
CA PHE A 389 37.33 -13.46 -38.06
C PHE A 389 35.83 -13.76 -38.12
N LEU A 390 35.35 -14.87 -37.57
CA LEU A 390 33.92 -15.20 -37.49
C LEU A 390 33.24 -14.55 -36.27
N PHE A 391 33.99 -14.37 -35.19
CA PHE A 391 33.50 -13.87 -33.90
C PHE A 391 32.76 -12.51 -33.94
N PRO A 392 33.18 -11.50 -34.72
CA PRO A 392 32.42 -10.24 -34.80
C PRO A 392 30.98 -10.47 -35.28
N THR A 393 30.76 -11.41 -36.20
CA THR A 393 29.43 -11.72 -36.70
C THR A 393 28.56 -12.32 -35.60
N THR A 394 29.03 -13.38 -34.93
CA THR A 394 28.26 -14.02 -33.85
C THR A 394 27.99 -13.08 -32.68
N LEU A 395 28.94 -12.20 -32.35
CA LEU A 395 28.81 -11.22 -31.29
C LEU A 395 27.69 -10.20 -31.60
N VAL A 396 27.60 -9.71 -32.84
CA VAL A 396 26.51 -8.79 -33.24
C VAL A 396 25.15 -9.47 -33.09
N TYR A 397 24.99 -10.70 -33.60
CA TYR A 397 23.75 -11.45 -33.46
C TYR A 397 23.39 -11.71 -31.99
N TYR A 398 24.38 -12.09 -31.16
CA TYR A 398 24.18 -12.27 -29.73
C TYR A 398 23.69 -10.99 -29.05
N VAL A 399 24.34 -9.84 -29.31
CA VAL A 399 23.94 -8.55 -28.74
C VAL A 399 22.52 -8.20 -29.15
N VAL A 400 22.17 -8.31 -30.44
CA VAL A 400 20.84 -8.00 -30.93
C VAL A 400 19.76 -8.85 -30.25
N PHE A 401 19.89 -10.17 -30.23
CA PHE A 401 18.88 -11.01 -29.55
C PHE A 401 18.92 -10.89 -28.03
N ALA A 402 20.06 -10.57 -27.42
CA ALA A 402 20.14 -10.25 -26.00
C ALA A 402 19.36 -8.97 -25.67
N THR A 403 19.43 -7.94 -26.53
CA THR A 403 18.62 -6.72 -26.34
C THR A 403 17.13 -6.98 -26.48
N LEU A 404 16.71 -7.80 -27.45
CA LEU A 404 15.31 -8.23 -27.57
C LEU A 404 14.85 -8.98 -26.32
N LYS A 405 15.66 -9.91 -25.81
CA LYS A 405 15.33 -10.65 -24.59
C LYS A 405 15.25 -9.72 -23.37
N ALA A 406 16.17 -8.78 -23.25
CA ALA A 406 16.16 -7.78 -22.18
C ALA A 406 14.89 -6.91 -22.24
N LEU A 407 14.46 -6.50 -23.44
CA LEU A 407 13.23 -5.75 -23.66
C LEU A 407 11.99 -6.55 -23.23
N THR A 408 11.87 -7.82 -23.62
CA THR A 408 10.77 -8.68 -23.18
C THR A 408 10.77 -8.91 -21.66
N CYS A 409 11.95 -9.07 -21.05
CA CYS A 409 12.04 -9.17 -19.59
C CYS A 409 11.64 -7.86 -18.89
N ALA A 410 12.03 -6.71 -19.46
CA ALA A 410 11.65 -5.40 -18.95
C ALA A 410 10.14 -5.19 -19.01
N THR A 411 9.48 -5.53 -20.14
CA THR A 411 8.01 -5.41 -20.25
C THR A 411 7.29 -6.27 -19.22
N LEU A 412 7.68 -7.54 -19.05
CA LEU A 412 7.13 -8.41 -18.01
C LEU A 412 7.33 -7.84 -16.60
N ALA A 413 8.52 -7.32 -16.30
CA ALA A 413 8.82 -6.69 -15.01
C ALA A 413 7.98 -5.43 -14.76
N THR A 414 7.76 -4.60 -15.79
CA THR A 414 6.90 -3.41 -15.67
C THR A 414 5.45 -3.78 -15.39
N LEU A 415 4.90 -4.81 -16.05
CA LEU A 415 3.56 -5.33 -15.78
C LEU A 415 3.44 -5.88 -14.35
N GLU A 416 4.44 -6.64 -13.88
CA GLU A 416 4.45 -7.17 -12.51
C GLU A 416 4.51 -6.03 -11.47
N CYS A 417 5.34 -5.01 -11.72
CA CYS A 417 5.43 -3.83 -10.86
C CYS A 417 4.11 -3.04 -10.83
N PHE A 418 3.50 -2.80 -12.00
CA PHE A 418 2.22 -2.11 -12.12
C PHE A 418 1.10 -2.86 -11.38
N ARG A 419 1.00 -4.17 -11.58
CA ARG A 419 0.06 -5.05 -10.86
C ARG A 419 0.21 -4.93 -9.34
N ARG A 420 1.44 -5.03 -8.82
CA ARG A 420 1.70 -4.92 -7.38
C ARG A 420 1.39 -3.53 -6.83
N LYS A 421 1.70 -2.47 -7.58
CA LYS A 421 1.35 -1.10 -7.20
C LYS A 421 -0.16 -0.91 -7.09
N LEU A 422 -0.94 -1.45 -8.02
CA LEU A 422 -2.40 -1.34 -8.01
C LEU A 422 -3.00 -2.01 -6.76
N LEU A 423 -2.50 -3.20 -6.41
CA LEU A 423 -2.98 -3.96 -5.25
C LEU A 423 -2.57 -3.33 -3.91
N ASN A 424 -1.38 -2.72 -3.85
CA ASN A 424 -0.83 -2.11 -2.62
C ASN A 424 -1.12 -0.61 -2.48
N PHE A 425 -1.82 0.01 -3.43
CA PHE A 425 -2.08 1.45 -3.40
C PHE A 425 -2.92 1.81 -2.17
N PRO A 426 -2.61 2.87 -1.41
CA PRO A 426 -3.39 3.25 -0.23
C PRO A 426 -4.69 3.99 -0.64
N ILE A 427 -5.59 3.31 -1.34
CA ILE A 427 -6.83 3.92 -1.87
C ILE A 427 -7.71 4.43 -0.72
N GLU A 428 -7.71 3.74 0.42
CA GLU A 428 -8.48 4.16 1.59
C GLU A 428 -8.03 5.52 2.12
N MET A 429 -6.72 5.77 2.18
CA MET A 429 -6.18 7.07 2.57
C MET A 429 -6.55 8.16 1.56
N PHE A 430 -6.49 7.85 0.26
CA PHE A 430 -6.93 8.79 -0.78
C PHE A 430 -8.43 9.09 -0.73
N LEU A 431 -9.27 8.08 -0.48
CA LEU A 431 -10.72 8.24 -0.31
C LEU A 431 -11.04 9.08 0.94
N LYS A 432 -10.34 8.83 2.05
CA LYS A 432 -10.44 9.64 3.29
C LYS A 432 -10.01 11.09 3.05
N TYR A 433 -8.92 11.30 2.30
CA TYR A 433 -8.42 12.62 1.92
C TYR A 433 -9.42 13.40 1.06
N ILE A 434 -9.99 12.77 0.02
CA ILE A 434 -11.01 13.38 -0.85
C ILE A 434 -12.27 13.72 -0.05
N LYS A 435 -12.66 12.87 0.90
CA LYS A 435 -13.80 13.11 1.78
C LYS A 435 -13.52 14.11 2.92
N LYS A 436 -12.33 14.74 2.99
CA LYS A 436 -11.90 15.69 4.04
C LYS A 436 -12.13 15.18 5.48
N GLY A 437 -12.07 13.87 5.68
CA GLY A 437 -12.40 13.23 6.94
C GLY A 437 -11.20 12.51 7.54
N PHE A 438 -10.27 13.26 8.13
CA PHE A 438 -9.26 12.68 9.02
C PHE A 438 -9.88 12.59 10.42
N TYR A 439 -10.28 11.39 10.82
CA TYR A 439 -10.85 11.12 12.15
C TYR A 439 -10.00 10.12 12.94
N GLU A 440 -8.72 9.97 12.60
CA GLU A 440 -7.78 9.24 13.46
C GLU A 440 -7.27 10.18 14.55
N ILE A 441 -7.38 9.75 15.81
CA ILE A 441 -7.02 10.51 17.02
C ILE A 441 -5.56 10.98 16.95
N ASP A 442 -4.69 10.20 16.30
CA ASP A 442 -3.27 10.51 16.10
C ASP A 442 -3.00 11.76 15.23
N CYS A 443 -4.02 12.26 14.52
CA CYS A 443 -3.94 13.47 13.68
C CYS A 443 -4.39 14.75 14.39
N LEU A 444 -4.83 14.67 15.66
CA LEU A 444 -5.32 15.85 16.40
C LEU A 444 -4.19 16.84 16.66
N ARG A 445 -4.20 17.96 15.95
CA ARG A 445 -3.27 19.06 16.20
C ARG A 445 -3.85 19.99 17.25
N VAL A 446 -3.20 20.01 18.42
CA VAL A 446 -3.49 20.98 19.48
C VAL A 446 -2.98 22.33 19.00
N LEU A 447 -3.89 23.28 18.76
CA LEU A 447 -3.55 24.65 18.37
C LEU A 447 -3.60 25.56 19.59
N ASP A 448 -2.47 26.20 19.87
CA ASP A 448 -2.35 27.29 20.83
C ASP A 448 -3.08 28.49 20.23
N ILE A 449 -4.17 28.93 20.85
CA ILE A 449 -4.74 30.22 20.50
C ILE A 449 -3.87 31.28 21.19
N PRO A 450 -3.18 32.18 20.47
CA PRO A 450 -2.54 33.30 21.11
C PRO A 450 -3.62 34.21 21.68
N LEU A 451 -3.91 34.10 22.98
CA LEU A 451 -4.63 35.15 23.67
C LEU A 451 -3.78 36.43 23.59
N GLN A 452 -4.41 37.54 23.21
CA GLN A 452 -3.75 38.86 23.08
C GLN A 452 -3.08 39.33 24.39
N LYS A 453 -3.35 38.69 25.53
CA LYS A 453 -2.57 38.79 26.77
C LYS A 453 -2.50 37.41 27.45
N PRO A 454 -1.31 36.94 27.88
CA PRO A 454 -1.22 35.75 28.72
C PRO A 454 -1.96 35.98 30.04
N LEU A 455 -2.95 35.13 30.33
CA LEU A 455 -3.69 35.13 31.59
C LEU A 455 -2.79 34.50 32.66
N PHE A 456 -2.27 35.32 33.56
CA PHE A 456 -1.56 34.87 34.75
C PHE A 456 -2.50 34.98 35.94
N PHE A 457 -2.70 33.87 36.66
CA PHE A 457 -3.40 33.87 37.94
C PHE A 457 -2.39 33.74 39.06
N ILE A 458 -2.55 34.50 40.15
CA ILE A 458 -1.73 34.36 41.35
C ILE A 458 -2.58 33.63 42.39
N HIS A 459 -2.25 32.36 42.64
CA HIS A 459 -2.84 31.60 43.74
C HIS A 459 -1.74 31.23 44.73
N ARG A 460 -1.87 31.68 45.99
CA ARG A 460 -0.92 31.41 47.09
C ARG A 460 0.56 31.58 46.67
N ASN A 461 0.92 32.75 46.13
CA ASN A 461 2.27 33.12 45.64
C ASN A 461 2.83 32.35 44.42
N SER A 462 2.05 31.45 43.81
CA SER A 462 2.43 30.75 42.57
C SER A 462 1.78 31.42 41.35
N LYS A 463 2.58 31.75 40.33
CA LYS A 463 2.10 32.23 39.02
C LYS A 463 1.60 31.05 38.20
N LEU A 464 0.29 30.99 37.97
CA LEU A 464 -0.37 30.02 37.11
C LEU A 464 -0.47 30.56 35.69
N ILE A 465 0.13 29.86 34.73
CA ILE A 465 0.06 30.19 33.30
C ILE A 465 -1.06 29.36 32.68
N ILE A 466 -2.12 30.02 32.23
CA ILE A 466 -3.27 29.35 31.60
C ILE A 466 -3.05 29.35 30.09
N PHE A 467 -3.00 28.15 29.51
CA PHE A 467 -2.99 27.94 28.07
C PHE A 467 -4.37 27.50 27.62
N VAL A 468 -4.91 28.18 26.61
CA VAL A 468 -6.18 27.82 25.97
C VAL A 468 -5.87 27.15 24.65
N TYR A 469 -6.18 25.86 24.56
CA TYR A 469 -6.01 25.09 23.34
C TYR A 469 -7.37 24.81 22.72
N LYS A 470 -7.50 25.08 21.41
CA LYS A 470 -8.69 24.69 20.64
C LYS A 470 -8.32 23.54 19.72
N LEU A 471 -9.07 22.45 19.83
CA LEU A 471 -8.93 21.29 18.95
C LEU A 471 -9.48 21.65 17.56
N ARG A 472 -8.66 21.46 16.51
CA ARG A 472 -9.11 21.56 15.12
C ARG A 472 -8.98 20.19 14.47
N VAL A 473 -10.09 19.70 13.93
CA VAL A 473 -10.16 18.48 13.09
C VAL A 473 -9.83 18.84 11.65
#